data_AF-A0A1V9V9J3-F1
#
_entry.id   AF-A0A1V9V9J3-F1
#
_cell.length_a   1.000
_cell.length_b   1.000
_cell.length_c   1.000
_cell.angle_alpha   90.00
_cell.angle_beta   90.00
_cell.angle_gamma   90.00
#
_symmetry.space_group_name_H-M   'P 1'
#
loop_
_entity.id
_entity.type
_entity.pdbx_description
1 polymer ?
#
loop_
_entity_poly.entity_id
_entity_poly.type
_entity_poly.pdbx_seq_one_letter_code
_entity_poly.pdbx_strand_id
1 'polypeptide(L)' 'AVVDYFAWHYMFEFAIFNFADVMIDLAVVIIIIMQIRDSRKQKSI' A
#
# COMPACT_ATOMS: atom_id res chain seq x y z
N ALA A 1 -3.19 -12.10 19.26
CA ALA A 1 -3.93 -12.18 17.99
C ALA A 1 -3.97 -10.79 17.39
N VAL A 2 -3.85 -10.66 16.06
CA VAL A 2 -4.16 -9.41 15.37
C VAL A 2 -5.68 -9.31 15.30
N VAL A 3 -6.22 -8.11 15.50
CA VAL A 3 -7.67 -7.90 15.48
C VAL A 3 -8.00 -7.06 14.24
N ASP A 4 -8.87 -7.60 13.41
CA ASP A 4 -9.32 -6.99 12.17
C ASP A 4 -10.73 -6.44 12.38
N TYR A 5 -10.92 -5.17 12.01
CA TYR A 5 -12.10 -4.41 12.38
C TYR A 5 -12.91 -3.94 11.18
N PHE A 6 -12.31 -3.90 9.98
CA PHE A 6 -12.94 -3.37 8.79
C PHE A 6 -13.28 -4.48 7.81
N ALA A 7 -14.58 -4.72 7.63
CA ALA A 7 -15.10 -5.58 6.58
C ALA A 7 -15.58 -4.72 5.40
N TRP A 8 -14.97 -4.92 4.23
CA TRP A 8 -15.30 -4.17 3.01
C TRP A 8 -15.98 -5.07 1.99
N HIS A 9 -17.16 -4.65 1.52
CA HIS A 9 -17.96 -5.41 0.55
C HIS A 9 -18.56 -4.51 -0.57
N TYR A 10 -18.21 -3.21 -0.61
CA TYR A 10 -18.97 -2.24 -1.41
C TYR A 10 -18.63 -2.25 -2.92
N MET A 11 -17.48 -2.81 -3.33
CA MET A 11 -17.06 -2.83 -4.74
C MET A 11 -16.39 -4.15 -5.17
N PHE A 12 -15.89 -4.94 -4.21
CA PHE A 12 -15.31 -6.27 -4.36
C PHE A 12 -15.32 -6.93 -2.99
N GLU A 13 -15.35 -8.27 -2.94
CA GLU A 13 -15.12 -8.98 -1.69
C GLU A 13 -13.64 -8.84 -1.33
N PHE A 14 -13.37 -8.10 -0.27
CA PHE A 14 -12.02 -7.91 0.25
C PHE A 14 -11.85 -8.61 1.59
N ALA A 15 -10.62 -9.03 1.89
CA ALA A 15 -10.30 -9.57 3.20
C ALA A 15 -10.58 -8.53 4.30
N ILE A 16 -10.97 -8.99 5.48
CA ILE A 16 -11.12 -8.11 6.65
C ILE A 16 -9.73 -7.60 7.01
N PHE A 17 -9.59 -6.29 7.23
CA PHE A 17 -8.30 -5.65 7.47
C PHE A 17 -8.33 -4.76 8.71
N ASN A 18 -7.13 -4.40 9.14
CA ASN A 18 -6.89 -3.48 10.24
C ASN A 18 -6.16 -2.21 9.77
N PHE A 19 -5.96 -1.27 10.69
CA PHE A 19 -5.26 -0.03 10.37
C PHE A 19 -3.77 -0.24 10.04
N ALA A 20 -3.12 -1.25 10.62
CA ALA A 20 -1.73 -1.57 10.31
C ALA A 20 -1.57 -2.03 8.84
N ASP A 21 -2.51 -2.82 8.33
CA ASP A 21 -2.51 -3.26 6.93
C ASP A 21 -2.54 -2.05 5.98
N VAL A 22 -3.43 -1.08 6.24
CA VAL A 22 -3.53 0.17 5.46
C VAL A 22 -2.20 0.95 5.47
N MET A 23 -1.55 1.03 6.63
CA MET A 23 -0.28 1.75 6.77
C MET A 23 0.86 1.04 6.04
N ILE A 24 0.88 -0.29 6.02
CA ILE A 24 1.86 -1.08 5.29
C ILE A 24 1.68 -0.89 3.78
N ASP A 25 0.44 -0.98 3.28
CA ASP A 25 0.15 -0.77 1.85
C ASP A 25 0.55 0.63 1.39
N LEU A 26 0.27 1.66 2.20
CA LEU A 26 0.69 3.03 1.92
C LEU A 26 2.23 3.16 1.88
N ALA A 27 2.94 2.54 2.83
CA ALA A 27 4.40 2.57 2.87
C ALA A 27 5.02 1.90 1.64
N VAL A 28 4.48 0.75 1.22
CA VAL A 28 4.94 0.05 0.01
C VAL A 28 4.73 0.90 -1.23
N VAL A 29 3.56 1.53 -1.39
CA VAL A 29 3.28 2.45 -2.51
C VAL A 29 4.26 3.62 -2.54
N ILE A 30 4.56 4.24 -1.38
CA ILE A 30 5.53 5.34 -1.29
C ILE A 30 6.93 4.87 -1.74
N ILE A 31 7.39 3.71 -1.25
CA ILE A 31 8.71 3.16 -1.62
C ILE A 31 8.79 2.91 -3.12
N ILE A 32 7.77 2.33 -3.72
CA ILE A 32 7.71 2.08 -5.18
C ILE A 32 7.77 3.41 -5.95
N ILE A 33 7.01 4.42 -5.54
CA ILE A 33 7.03 5.75 -6.17
C ILE A 33 8.43 6.37 -6.09
N MET A 34 9.10 6.27 -4.93
CA MET A 34 10.48 6.76 -4.77
C MET A 34 11.43 6.04 -5.72
N GLN A 35 11.39 4.71 -5.78
CA GLN A 35 12.23 3.90 -6.67
C GLN A 35 12.01 4.24 -8.15
N ILE A 36 10.76 4.44 -8.58
CA ILE A 36 10.44 4.82 -9.96
C ILE A 36 10.98 6.22 -10.28
N ARG A 37 10.86 7.18 -9.35
CA ARG A 37 11.37 8.55 -9.53
C ARG A 37 12.91 8.56 -9.62
N ASP A 38 13.59 7.82 -8.76
CA ASP A 38 15.05 7.73 -8.78
C ASP A 38 15.56 7.05 -10.05
N SER A 39 14.90 5.98 -10.48
CA SER A 39 15.23 5.29 -11.74
C SER A 39 15.08 6.21 -12.96
N ARG A 40 14.05 7.06 -12.98
CA ARG A 40 13.86 8.07 -14.05
C ARG A 40 14.92 9.16 -14.01
N LYS A 41 15.36 9.59 -12.82
CA LYS A 41 16.41 10.59 -12.66
C LYS A 41 17.76 10.08 -13.18
N GLN A 42 18.10 8.81 -12.89
CA GLN A 42 19.34 8.19 -13.38
C GLN A 42 19.36 8.04 -14.91
N LYS A 43 18.22 7.78 -15.55
CA LYS A 43 18.14 7.62 -17.01
C LYS A 43 18.27 8.94 -17.79
N SER A 44 18.08 10.08 -17.12
CA SER A 44 18.16 11.42 -17.72
C SER A 44 19.52 12.09 -17.55
N ILE A 45 20.46 11.45 -16.84
CA ILE A 45 21.85 11.87 -16.65
C ILE A 45 22.71 10.97 -17.53
#